data_AF-A0A511VHA6-F1
#
_entry.id   AF-A0A511VHA6-F1
#
_cell.length_a   1.000
_cell.length_b   1.000
_cell.length_c   1.000
_cell.angle_alpha   90.00
_cell.angle_beta   90.00
_cell.angle_gamma   90.00
#
_symmetry.space_group_name_H-M   'P 1'
#
loop_
_entity.id
_entity.type
_entity.pdbx_description
1 polymer ?
#
loop_
_entity_poly.entity_id
_entity_poly.type
_entity_poly.pdbx_seq_one_letter_code
_entity_poly.pdbx_strand_id
1 'polypeptide(L)'
;MPIHTEHPSLISLARKAQHQDKEAMLAILQRFQPKIERSLYQTSYEEREDLRQHLCLKVMEAVHNYRVQPAPSFWELYQVTEIARESPRL
;
A
#
# COMPACT_ATOMS: atom_id res chain seq x y z
N MET A 1 -14.02 -3.94 30.36
CA MET A 1 -13.13 -4.69 29.46
C MET A 1 -12.47 -3.71 28.52
N PRO A 2 -11.14 -3.72 28.34
CA PRO A 2 -10.50 -2.91 27.32
C PRO A 2 -10.83 -3.50 25.94
N ILE A 3 -11.41 -2.69 25.08
CA ILE A 3 -11.65 -3.04 23.68
C ILE A 3 -10.29 -2.92 22.99
N HIS A 4 -9.55 -4.02 22.87
CA HIS A 4 -8.42 -4.06 21.97
C HIS A 4 -8.98 -4.04 20.54
N THR A 5 -9.25 -2.85 20.01
CA THR A 5 -9.54 -2.69 18.58
C THR A 5 -8.26 -3.02 17.83
N GLU A 6 -8.14 -4.26 17.36
CA GLU A 6 -7.12 -4.64 16.40
C GLU A 6 -7.30 -3.78 15.15
N HIS A 7 -6.49 -2.74 15.03
CA HIS A 7 -6.51 -1.92 13.83
C HIS A 7 -5.94 -2.76 12.69
N PRO A 8 -6.71 -3.01 11.61
CA PRO A 8 -6.24 -3.84 10.51
C PRO A 8 -4.96 -3.23 9.90
N SER A 9 -3.97 -4.07 9.61
CA SER A 9 -2.72 -3.61 8.98
C SER A 9 -2.99 -3.00 7.60
N LEU A 10 -2.10 -2.13 7.14
CA LEU A 10 -2.22 -1.56 5.78
C LEU A 10 -2.22 -2.66 4.71
N ILE A 11 -1.51 -3.76 4.94
CA ILE A 11 -1.48 -4.91 4.02
C ILE A 11 -2.84 -5.61 3.96
N SER A 12 -3.50 -5.83 5.10
CA SER A 12 -4.81 -6.47 5.12
C SER A 12 -5.89 -5.57 4.51
N LEU A 13 -5.83 -4.26 4.77
CA LEU A 13 -6.69 -3.28 4.12
C LEU A 13 -6.46 -3.22 2.62
N ALA A 14 -5.20 -3.22 2.16
CA ALA A 14 -4.88 -3.19 0.73
C ALA A 14 -5.44 -4.41 0.01
N ARG A 15 -5.31 -5.61 0.58
CA ARG A 15 -5.93 -6.83 0.05
C ARG A 15 -7.45 -6.69 -0.05
N LYS A 16 -8.12 -6.25 1.01
CA LYS A 16 -9.58 -6.05 1.00
C LYS A 16 -10.01 -5.02 -0.05
N ALA A 17 -9.32 -3.88 -0.12
CA ALA A 17 -9.60 -2.82 -1.09
C ALA A 17 -9.43 -3.29 -2.54
N GLN A 18 -8.43 -4.14 -2.81
CA GLN A 18 -8.24 -4.79 -4.12
C GLN A 18 -9.43 -5.70 -4.50
N HIS A 19 -10.13 -6.27 -3.51
CA HIS A 19 -11.35 -7.05 -3.68
C HIS A 19 -12.64 -6.20 -3.60
N GLN A 20 -12.58 -4.93 -4.00
CA GLN A 20 -13.72 -4.00 -4.06
C GLN A 20 -14.35 -3.64 -2.69
N ASP A 21 -13.65 -3.86 -1.58
CA ASP A 21 -14.07 -3.36 -0.26
C ASP A 21 -13.84 -1.84 -0.17
N LYS A 22 -14.93 -1.08 -0.31
CA LYS A 22 -14.93 0.39 -0.27
C LYS A 22 -14.53 0.93 1.11
N GLU A 23 -14.93 0.26 2.18
CA GLU A 23 -14.59 0.67 3.55
C GLU A 23 -13.09 0.48 3.81
N ALA A 24 -12.51 -0.59 3.27
CA ALA A 24 -11.07 -0.78 3.32
C ALA A 24 -10.30 0.30 2.56
N MET A 25 -10.76 0.69 1.36
CA MET A 25 -10.16 1.79 0.61
C MET A 25 -10.29 3.12 1.35
N LEU A 26 -11.47 3.40 1.91
CA LEU A 26 -11.70 4.61 2.71
C LEU A 26 -10.79 4.67 3.93
N ALA A 27 -10.63 3.56 4.65
CA ALA A 27 -9.72 3.47 5.79
C ALA A 27 -8.25 3.72 5.39
N ILE A 28 -7.84 3.28 4.19
CA ILE A 28 -6.50 3.60 3.66
C ILE A 28 -6.39 5.10 3.39
N LEU A 29 -7.34 5.69 2.66
CA LEU A 29 -7.33 7.13 2.35
C LEU A 29 -7.29 7.98 3.64
N GLN A 30 -8.09 7.64 4.65
CA GLN A 30 -8.06 8.32 5.95
C GLN A 30 -6.69 8.25 6.63
N ARG A 31 -5.98 7.11 6.52
CA ARG A 31 -4.62 6.98 7.06
C ARG A 31 -3.59 7.81 6.28
N PHE A 32 -3.81 8.05 4.99
CA PHE A 32 -2.94 8.91 4.17
C PHE A 32 -3.32 10.39 4.22
N GLN A 33 -4.48 10.74 4.79
CA GLN A 33 -4.97 12.12 4.91
C GLN A 33 -3.93 13.11 5.46
N PRO A 34 -3.16 12.81 6.53
CA PRO A 34 -2.17 13.75 7.06
C PRO A 34 -1.03 14.07 6.09
N LYS A 35 -0.77 13.20 5.11
CA LYS A 35 0.23 13.42 4.06
C LYS A 35 -0.36 14.19 2.88
N ILE A 36 -1.62 13.90 2.53
CA ILE A 36 -2.37 14.62 1.49
C ILE A 36 -2.50 16.09 1.90
N GLU A 37 -3.01 16.37 3.10
CA GLU A 37 -3.22 17.74 3.60
C GLU A 37 -1.94 18.58 3.60
N ARG A 38 -0.82 17.99 4.05
CA ARG A 38 0.48 18.67 4.01
C ARG A 38 0.91 19.06 2.60
N SER A 39 0.54 18.27 1.59
CA SER A 39 0.85 18.57 0.19
C SER A 39 -0.04 19.70 -0.35
N LEU A 40 -1.30 19.80 0.10
CA LEU A 40 -2.24 20.85 -0.33
C LEU A 40 -1.79 22.26 0.08
N TYR A 41 -1.15 22.40 1.24
CA TYR A 41 -0.65 23.69 1.72
C TYR A 41 0.53 24.23 0.89
N GLN A 42 1.14 23.41 0.05
CA GLN A 42 2.23 23.81 -0.87
C GLN A 42 1.71 24.28 -2.23
N THR A 43 0.38 24.37 -2.39
CA THR A 43 -0.30 24.71 -3.65
C THR A 43 -1.24 25.91 -3.44
N SER A 44 -1.55 26.62 -4.54
CA SER A 44 -2.49 27.73 -4.56
C SER A 44 -3.87 27.28 -4.06
N TYR A 45 -4.62 28.17 -3.39
CA TYR A 45 -5.92 27.81 -2.80
C TYR A 45 -6.90 27.24 -3.83
N GLU A 46 -6.91 27.83 -5.03
CA GLU A 46 -7.80 27.48 -6.15
C GLU A 46 -7.56 26.05 -6.65
N GLU A 47 -6.31 25.58 -6.64
CA GLU A 47 -5.92 24.26 -7.12
C GLU A 47 -5.98 23.16 -6.05
N ARG A 48 -6.26 23.50 -4.77
CA ARG A 48 -6.20 22.53 -3.66
C ARG A 48 -7.20 21.39 -3.79
N GLU A 49 -8.41 21.69 -4.24
CA GLU A 49 -9.46 20.68 -4.35
C GLU A 49 -9.15 19.69 -5.47
N ASP A 50 -8.70 20.18 -6.63
CA ASP A 50 -8.27 19.35 -7.74
C ASP A 50 -7.05 18.50 -7.36
N LEU A 51 -6.07 19.10 -6.69
CA LEU A 51 -4.90 18.37 -6.19
C LEU A 51 -5.30 17.30 -5.17
N ARG A 52 -6.25 17.59 -4.27
CA ARG A 52 -6.76 16.62 -3.29
C ARG A 52 -7.35 15.41 -4.01
N GLN A 53 -8.20 15.63 -5.00
CA GLN A 53 -8.79 14.55 -5.79
C GLN A 53 -7.72 13.75 -6.54
N HIS A 54 -6.74 14.43 -7.16
CA HIS A 54 -5.64 13.78 -7.85
C HIS A 54 -4.81 12.90 -6.91
N LEU A 55 -4.45 13.39 -5.72
CA LEU A 55 -3.70 12.63 -4.73
C LEU A 55 -4.48 11.42 -4.22
N CYS A 56 -5.79 11.56 -3.98
CA CYS A 56 -6.66 10.43 -3.64
C CYS A 56 -6.65 9.35 -4.73
N LEU A 57 -6.80 9.75 -6.00
CA LEU A 57 -6.74 8.82 -7.13
C LEU A 57 -5.37 8.11 -7.19
N LYS A 58 -4.27 8.83 -6.97
CA LYS A 58 -2.92 8.24 -6.94
C LYS A 58 -2.75 7.22 -5.82
N VAL A 59 -3.34 7.47 -4.64
CA VAL A 59 -3.35 6.48 -3.55
C VAL A 59 -4.15 5.25 -3.96
N MET A 60 -5.34 5.42 -4.54
CA MET A 60 -6.17 4.29 -5.00
C MET A 60 -5.46 3.47 -6.09
N GLU A 61 -4.86 4.12 -7.07
CA GLU A 61 -4.03 3.48 -8.11
C GLU A 61 -2.87 2.71 -7.48
N ALA A 62 -2.16 3.31 -6.51
CA ALA A 62 -1.05 2.64 -5.83
C ALA A 62 -1.53 1.40 -5.07
N VAL A 63 -2.68 1.47 -4.38
CA VAL A 63 -3.28 0.33 -3.68
C VAL A 63 -3.67 -0.78 -4.66
N HIS A 64 -4.30 -0.45 -5.80
CA HIS A 64 -4.69 -1.45 -6.80
C HIS A 64 -3.48 -2.11 -7.47
N ASN A 65 -2.41 -1.36 -7.71
CA ASN A 65 -1.19 -1.86 -8.33
C ASN A 65 -0.21 -2.49 -7.33
N TYR A 66 -0.47 -2.36 -6.03
CA TYR A 66 0.40 -2.91 -4.99
C TYR A 66 0.41 -4.43 -5.06
N ARG A 67 1.51 -5.00 -5.52
CA ARG A 67 1.70 -6.45 -5.48
C ARG A 67 1.97 -6.85 -4.04
N VAL A 68 0.96 -7.45 -3.41
CA VAL A 68 1.14 -8.15 -2.14
C VAL A 68 1.85 -9.49 -2.42
N GLN A 69 3.07 -9.45 -2.94
CA GLN A 69 3.85 -10.68 -3.07
C GLN A 69 4.12 -11.19 -1.67
N PRO A 70 3.88 -12.48 -1.39
CA PRO A 70 4.46 -13.08 -0.21
C PRO A 70 5.97 -12.88 -0.32
N ALA A 71 6.60 -12.38 0.75
CA ALA A 71 8.04 -12.50 0.84
C ALA A 71 8.39 -13.98 0.63
N PRO A 72 9.41 -14.30 -0.18
CA PRO A 72 9.78 -15.68 -0.43
C PRO A 72 10.01 -16.36 0.93
N SER A 73 9.44 -17.54 1.09
CA SER A 73 9.65 -18.36 2.25
C SER A 73 11.15 -18.66 2.41
N PHE A 74 11.54 -19.01 3.63
CA PHE A 74 12.92 -19.39 3.91
C PHE A 74 13.45 -20.45 2.93
N TRP A 75 12.61 -21.42 2.55
CA TRP A 75 12.98 -22.50 1.63
C TRP A 75 13.09 -22.04 0.18
N GLU A 76 12.20 -21.16 -0.29
CA GLU A 76 12.31 -20.55 -1.63
C GLU A 76 13.60 -19.73 -1.76
N LEU A 77 13.96 -18.98 -0.71
CA LEU A 77 15.24 -18.28 -0.64
C LEU A 77 16.43 -19.24 -0.68
N TYR A 78 16.40 -20.30 0.11
CA TYR A 78 17.46 -21.30 0.17
C TYR A 78 17.71 -21.95 -1.20
N GLN A 79 16.64 -22.34 -1.91
CA GLN A 79 16.75 -22.92 -3.25
C GLN A 79 17.38 -21.97 -4.26
N VAL A 80 16.99 -20.68 -4.27
CA VAL A 80 17.60 -19.67 -5.15
C VAL A 80 19.09 -19.52 -4.87
N THR A 81 19.50 -19.56 -3.60
CA THR A 81 20.92 -19.43 -3.25
C THR A 81 21.76 -20.63 -3.65
N GLU A 82 21.21 -21.85 -3.62
CA GLU A 82 21.94 -23.06 -4.03
C GLU A 82 22.02 -23.19 -5.56
N ILE A 83 20.94 -22.87 -6.29
CA ILE A 83 20.95 -22.86 -7.77
C ILE A 83 21.98 -21.86 -8.31
N ALA A 84 22.13 -20.70 -7.65
CA ALA A 84 23.14 -19.69 -8.00
C ALA A 84 24.58 -20.14 -7.70
N ARG A 85 24.79 -21.12 -6.81
CA ARG A 85 26.10 -21.71 -6.52
C ARG A 85 26.47 -22.83 -7.49
N GLU A 86 25.48 -23.55 -8.02
CA GLU A 86 25.68 -24.69 -8.93
C GLU A 86 25.76 -24.32 -10.42
N SER A 87 25.55 -23.05 -10.78
CA SER A 87 25.80 -22.55 -12.14
C SER A 87 27.19 -21.91 -12.24
N PRO A 88 28.27 -22.67 -12.57
CA PRO A 88 29.49 -22.04 -13.00
C PRO A 88 29.18 -21.28 -14.29
N ARG A 89 29.49 -19.98 -14.32
CA ARG A 89 29.44 -19.17 -15.54
C ARG A 89 30.30 -19.90 -16.58
N LEU A 90 29.65 -20.45 -17.61
CA LEU A 90 30.31 -20.89 -18.84
C LEU A 90 31.00 -19.71 -19.52
#